data_AF-V4AWQ7-F1
#
_entry.id   AF-V4AWQ7-F1
#
_cell.length_a   1.000
_cell.length_b   1.000
_cell.length_c   1.000
_cell.angle_alpha   90.00
_cell.angle_beta   90.00
_cell.angle_gamma   90.00
#
_symmetry.space_group_name_H-M   'P 1'
#
loop_
_entity.id
_entity.type
_entity.pdbx_description
1 polymer ?
#
loop_
_entity_poly.entity_id
_entity_poly.type
_entity_poly.pdbx_seq_one_letter_code
_entity_poly.pdbx_strand_id
1 'polypeptide(L)'
;MDPLAELRSWWKVPCIAHFCSLFRGVLFEQSDLDIEDLEEALLQAVSPGDSPVILDLLCSLLEGIYGREKLTVVDYDKYLKDIFRYQHAMGNIKRNPLVDKTYFELSLRQKVDVLHDLCDFRLESEDVMEVLKGHDGDNMRVEPLGHDVNGITYWYFYGTRLYQEDPPPKEPEEEKSKAKIVPSRWHMVCCTLEDWQNLAEFFKESEVKCEKALYRTIVEDFLPEIPNIVAERVSSILYWQIQS
;
A
#
# COMPACT_ATOMS: atom_id res chain seq x y z
N MET A 1 13.97 2.95 16.54
CA MET A 1 13.19 3.66 15.50
C MET A 1 11.75 3.25 15.70
N ASP A 2 10.78 4.13 15.48
CA ASP A 2 9.37 3.78 15.59
C ASP A 2 8.97 2.89 14.40
N PRO A 3 8.58 1.62 14.60
CA PRO A 3 8.25 0.69 13.52
C PRO A 3 7.10 1.16 12.63
N LEU A 4 6.14 1.91 13.19
CA LEU A 4 5.02 2.46 12.43
C LEU A 4 5.47 3.57 11.49
N ALA A 5 6.36 4.45 11.95
CA ALA A 5 6.97 5.48 11.12
C ALA A 5 7.81 4.86 9.97
N GLU A 6 8.48 3.74 10.21
CA GLU A 6 9.19 3.02 9.15
C GLU A 6 8.20 2.46 8.10
N LEU A 7 7.12 1.79 8.50
CA LEU A 7 6.09 1.30 7.57
C LEU A 7 5.53 2.42 6.69
N ARG A 8 5.21 3.56 7.30
CA ARG A 8 4.68 4.76 6.64
C ARG A 8 5.69 5.48 5.75
N SER A 9 6.93 4.99 5.67
CA SER A 9 7.95 5.46 4.72
C SER A 9 8.10 4.54 3.49
N TRP A 10 7.35 3.45 3.41
CA TRP A 10 7.48 2.47 2.34
C TRP A 10 6.30 2.56 1.39
N TRP A 11 6.55 3.01 0.16
CA TRP A 11 5.53 3.12 -0.91
C TRP A 11 4.75 1.82 -1.17
N LYS A 12 5.33 0.67 -0.83
CA LYS A 12 4.68 -0.63 -0.96
C LYS A 12 3.46 -0.77 -0.06
N VAL A 13 3.43 -0.13 1.12
CA VAL A 13 2.29 -0.23 2.05
C VAL A 13 1.02 0.37 1.43
N PRO A 14 0.99 1.64 0.97
CA PRO A 14 -0.18 2.18 0.29
C PRO A 14 -0.50 1.45 -1.03
N CYS A 15 0.50 0.91 -1.73
CA CYS A 15 0.28 0.09 -2.92
C CYS A 15 -0.48 -1.22 -2.62
N ILE A 16 -0.09 -1.95 -1.57
CA ILE A 16 -0.79 -3.17 -1.12
C ILE A 16 -2.22 -2.83 -0.70
N ALA A 17 -2.41 -1.76 0.08
CA ALA A 17 -3.74 -1.32 0.51
C ALA A 17 -4.62 -0.94 -0.70
N HIS A 18 -4.05 -0.27 -1.70
CA HIS A 18 -4.74 0.06 -2.95
C HIS A 18 -5.18 -1.18 -3.72
N PHE A 19 -4.28 -2.16 -3.87
CA PHE A 19 -4.62 -3.45 -4.47
C PHE A 19 -5.78 -4.13 -3.74
N CYS A 20 -5.73 -4.18 -2.41
CA CYS A 20 -6.78 -4.78 -1.59
C CYS A 20 -8.13 -4.09 -1.78
N SER A 21 -8.14 -2.76 -1.90
CA SER A 21 -9.35 -1.96 -2.15
C SER A 21 -9.94 -2.23 -3.53
N LEU A 22 -9.11 -2.22 -4.58
CA LEU A 22 -9.55 -2.45 -5.97
C LEU A 22 -10.17 -3.84 -6.15
N PHE A 23 -9.56 -4.86 -5.54
CA PHE A 23 -9.95 -6.26 -5.73
C PHE A 23 -10.72 -6.83 -4.54
N ARG A 24 -11.30 -5.98 -3.68
CA ARG A 24 -12.01 -6.40 -2.46
C ARG A 24 -13.04 -7.50 -2.71
N GLY A 25 -13.80 -7.41 -3.80
CA GLY A 25 -14.86 -8.36 -4.11
C GLY A 25 -14.38 -9.77 -4.47
N VAL A 26 -13.10 -9.93 -4.82
CA VAL A 26 -12.47 -11.24 -5.08
C VAL A 26 -11.52 -11.66 -3.96
N LEU A 27 -11.08 -10.73 -3.11
CA LEU A 27 -10.15 -11.01 -2.01
C LEU A 27 -10.86 -11.28 -0.67
N PHE A 28 -11.96 -10.59 -0.41
CA PHE A 28 -12.64 -10.61 0.89
C PHE A 28 -14.14 -10.78 0.70
N GLU A 29 -14.71 -11.82 1.33
CA GLU A 29 -16.16 -12.01 1.35
C GLU A 29 -16.87 -11.11 2.38
N GLN A 30 -16.18 -10.69 3.46
CA GLN A 30 -16.86 -10.10 4.63
C GLN A 30 -16.20 -8.87 5.30
N SER A 31 -14.96 -8.50 4.97
CA SER A 31 -14.31 -7.35 5.62
C SER A 31 -13.57 -6.46 4.62
N ASP A 32 -13.82 -5.16 4.68
CA ASP A 32 -12.98 -4.16 4.04
C ASP A 32 -11.68 -4.03 4.85
N LEU A 33 -10.53 -4.26 4.20
CA LEU A 33 -9.20 -4.03 4.78
C LEU A 33 -8.76 -2.61 4.44
N ASP A 34 -8.70 -1.71 5.42
CA ASP A 34 -8.14 -0.39 5.22
C ASP A 34 -6.61 -0.36 5.44
N ILE A 35 -5.97 0.75 5.06
CA ILE A 35 -4.49 0.87 5.14
C ILE A 35 -4.00 0.87 6.59
N GLU A 36 -4.82 1.34 7.53
CA GLU A 36 -4.48 1.36 8.95
C GLU A 36 -4.60 0.00 9.62
N ASP A 37 -5.62 -0.77 9.24
CA ASP A 37 -5.77 -2.17 9.61
C ASP A 37 -4.57 -2.98 9.09
N LEU A 38 -4.13 -2.71 7.85
CA LEU A 38 -2.91 -3.31 7.30
C LEU A 38 -1.65 -2.91 8.08
N GLU A 39 -1.48 -1.61 8.41
CA GLU A 39 -0.37 -1.11 9.24
C GLU A 39 -0.33 -1.83 10.60
N GLU A 40 -1.46 -1.90 11.29
CA GLU A 40 -1.59 -2.56 12.59
C GLU A 40 -1.32 -4.07 12.50
N ALA A 41 -1.95 -4.74 11.53
CA ALA A 41 -1.82 -6.17 11.34
C ALA A 41 -0.38 -6.59 11.00
N LEU A 42 0.35 -5.77 10.22
CA LEU A 42 1.77 -5.97 9.92
C LEU A 42 2.66 -5.85 11.17
N LEU A 43 2.37 -4.89 12.05
CA LEU A 43 3.10 -4.71 13.31
C LEU A 43 2.88 -5.88 14.28
N GLN A 44 1.67 -6.46 14.26
CA GLN A 44 1.29 -7.58 15.12
C GLN A 44 1.68 -8.95 14.54
N ALA A 45 2.10 -9.04 13.28
CA ALA A 45 2.36 -10.30 12.58
C ALA A 45 3.64 -11.03 13.06
N VAL A 46 3.69 -11.44 14.34
CA VAL A 46 4.77 -12.23 14.95
C VAL A 46 4.52 -13.72 14.77
N SER A 47 3.25 -14.14 14.77
CA SER A 47 2.81 -15.49 14.45
C SER A 47 1.45 -15.47 13.73
N PRO A 48 1.01 -16.58 13.10
CA PRO A 48 -0.30 -16.65 12.45
C PRO A 48 -1.48 -16.31 13.37
N GLY A 49 -1.36 -16.60 14.68
CA GLY A 49 -2.41 -16.32 15.65
C GLY A 49 -2.45 -14.86 16.13
N ASP A 50 -1.33 -14.14 16.03
CA ASP A 50 -1.23 -12.75 16.48
C ASP A 50 -1.78 -11.76 15.44
N SER A 51 -1.86 -12.18 14.18
CA SER A 51 -2.37 -11.35 13.08
C SER A 51 -3.21 -12.18 12.11
N PRO A 52 -4.48 -12.47 12.48
CA PRO A 52 -5.41 -13.17 11.59
C PRO A 52 -5.60 -12.46 10.26
N VAL A 53 -5.64 -11.12 10.27
CA VAL A 53 -5.78 -10.28 9.07
C VAL A 53 -4.67 -10.56 8.04
N ILE A 54 -3.41 -10.66 8.48
CA ILE A 54 -2.30 -10.97 7.56
C ILE A 54 -2.36 -12.41 7.07
N LEU A 55 -2.73 -13.35 7.93
CA LEU A 55 -2.89 -14.75 7.53
C LEU A 55 -4.01 -14.90 6.49
N ASP A 56 -5.16 -14.28 6.71
CA ASP A 56 -6.30 -14.29 5.81
C ASP A 56 -5.93 -13.63 4.47
N LEU A 57 -5.26 -12.48 4.50
CA LEU A 57 -4.74 -11.83 3.29
C LEU A 57 -3.78 -12.74 2.51
N LEU A 58 -2.83 -13.39 3.19
CA LEU A 58 -1.92 -14.35 2.54
C LEU A 58 -2.70 -15.51 1.90
N CYS A 59 -3.67 -16.07 2.60
CA CYS A 59 -4.52 -17.14 2.08
C CYS A 59 -5.31 -16.66 0.86
N SER A 60 -6.02 -15.53 0.92
CA SER A 60 -6.79 -14.97 -0.19
C SER A 60 -5.93 -14.72 -1.43
N LEU A 61 -4.73 -14.15 -1.26
CA LEU A 61 -3.79 -13.92 -2.38
C LEU A 61 -3.32 -15.25 -2.97
N LEU A 62 -3.00 -16.25 -2.15
CA LEU A 62 -2.54 -17.56 -2.66
C LEU A 62 -3.67 -18.33 -3.34
N GLU A 63 -4.88 -18.32 -2.78
CA GLU A 63 -6.08 -18.93 -3.36
C GLU A 63 -6.32 -18.45 -4.79
N GLY A 64 -6.27 -17.13 -4.97
CA GLY A 64 -6.39 -16.51 -6.28
C GLY A 64 -5.26 -16.90 -7.25
N ILE A 65 -3.99 -16.91 -6.80
CA ILE A 65 -2.85 -17.31 -7.64
C ILE A 65 -2.97 -18.76 -8.13
N TYR A 66 -3.42 -19.66 -7.26
CA TYR A 66 -3.52 -21.09 -7.57
C TYR A 66 -4.87 -21.50 -8.16
N GLY A 67 -5.87 -20.61 -8.18
CA GLY A 67 -7.24 -20.90 -8.61
C GLY A 67 -7.93 -21.96 -7.75
N ARG A 68 -7.77 -21.88 -6.43
CA ARG A 68 -8.30 -22.87 -5.46
C ARG A 68 -9.05 -22.19 -4.34
N GLU A 69 -10.02 -22.89 -3.76
CA GLU A 69 -10.76 -22.42 -2.60
C GLU A 69 -10.17 -22.96 -1.29
N LYS A 70 -10.15 -22.12 -0.24
CA LYS A 70 -10.00 -22.49 1.17
C LYS A 70 -8.68 -23.18 1.52
N LEU A 71 -7.59 -22.44 1.40
CA LEU A 71 -6.30 -22.82 1.98
C LEU A 71 -6.41 -22.88 3.51
N THR A 72 -5.81 -23.91 4.11
CA THR A 72 -5.74 -24.01 5.56
C THR A 72 -4.48 -23.30 6.09
N VAL A 73 -4.50 -22.95 7.38
CA VAL A 73 -3.34 -22.41 8.13
C VAL A 73 -2.11 -23.33 8.07
N VAL A 74 -2.29 -24.62 7.78
CA VAL A 74 -1.17 -25.58 7.65
C VAL A 74 -0.60 -25.56 6.23
N ASP A 75 -1.44 -25.27 5.23
CA ASP A 75 -1.06 -25.36 3.82
C ASP A 75 -0.46 -24.07 3.28
N TYR A 76 -0.84 -22.88 3.80
CA TYR A 76 -0.41 -21.60 3.22
C TYR A 76 1.12 -21.48 3.10
N ASP A 77 1.89 -21.88 4.13
CA ASP A 77 3.35 -21.75 4.13
C ASP A 77 3.99 -22.58 3.01
N LYS A 78 3.44 -23.76 2.73
CA LYS A 78 3.88 -24.60 1.62
C LYS A 78 3.63 -23.91 0.29
N TYR A 79 2.41 -23.44 0.04
CA TYR A 79 2.05 -22.77 -1.21
C TYR A 79 2.80 -21.46 -1.42
N LEU A 80 3.03 -20.71 -0.34
CA LEU A 80 3.81 -19.49 -0.33
C LEU A 80 5.27 -19.77 -0.70
N LYS A 81 5.89 -20.76 -0.09
CA LYS A 81 7.25 -21.18 -0.44
C LYS A 81 7.35 -21.67 -1.89
N ASP A 82 6.35 -22.42 -2.35
CA ASP A 82 6.33 -22.97 -3.71
C ASP A 82 6.23 -21.86 -4.77
N ILE A 83 5.36 -20.86 -4.59
CA ILE A 83 5.26 -19.74 -5.54
C ILE A 83 6.52 -18.89 -5.55
N PHE A 84 7.11 -18.58 -4.38
CA PHE A 84 8.35 -17.80 -4.32
C PHE A 84 9.55 -18.55 -4.89
N ARG A 85 9.62 -19.88 -4.74
CA ARG A 85 10.63 -20.71 -5.41
C ARG A 85 10.47 -20.66 -6.93
N TYR A 86 9.25 -20.80 -7.42
CA TYR A 86 8.95 -20.74 -8.85
C TYR A 86 9.31 -19.37 -9.44
N GLN A 87 8.82 -18.29 -8.84
CA GLN A 87 9.07 -16.92 -9.33
C GLN A 87 10.55 -16.55 -9.30
N HIS A 88 11.29 -17.02 -8.30
CA HIS A 88 12.74 -16.85 -8.25
C HIS A 88 13.45 -17.65 -9.35
N ALA A 89 13.05 -18.90 -9.60
CA ALA A 89 13.63 -19.72 -10.67
C ALA A 89 13.37 -19.13 -12.06
N MET A 90 12.23 -18.44 -12.25
CA MET A 90 11.90 -17.71 -13.48
C MET A 90 12.61 -16.36 -13.60
N GLY A 91 13.29 -15.89 -12.55
CA GLY A 91 13.99 -14.60 -12.53
C GLY A 91 13.09 -13.39 -12.32
N ASN A 92 11.81 -13.60 -11.99
CA ASN A 92 10.84 -12.52 -11.75
C ASN A 92 11.09 -11.81 -10.42
N ILE A 93 11.64 -12.51 -9.42
CA ILE A 93 12.10 -11.92 -8.16
C ILE A 93 13.60 -12.12 -7.97
N LYS A 94 14.28 -11.11 -7.42
CA LYS A 94 15.75 -11.11 -7.27
C LYS A 94 16.25 -12.01 -6.15
N ARG A 95 15.45 -12.16 -5.09
CA ARG A 95 15.81 -12.90 -3.87
C ARG A 95 14.57 -13.56 -3.32
N ASN A 96 14.68 -14.82 -2.90
CA ASN A 96 13.63 -15.52 -2.18
C ASN A 96 13.89 -15.43 -0.66
N PRO A 97 13.08 -14.68 0.12
CA PRO A 97 13.26 -14.57 1.57
C PRO A 97 12.77 -15.80 2.36
N LEU A 98 12.07 -16.74 1.72
CA LEU A 98 11.34 -17.86 2.35
C LEU A 98 12.06 -19.22 2.18
N VAL A 99 13.37 -19.22 1.92
CA VAL A 99 14.15 -20.45 1.69
C VAL A 99 14.19 -21.32 2.95
N ASP A 100 14.52 -20.70 4.09
CA ASP A 100 14.72 -21.33 5.39
C ASP A 100 13.83 -20.73 6.49
N LYS A 101 12.97 -19.77 6.12
CA LYS A 101 12.06 -19.07 7.03
C LYS A 101 10.61 -19.19 6.58
N THR A 102 9.71 -19.15 7.54
CA THR A 102 8.29 -18.87 7.34
C THR A 102 8.06 -17.37 7.21
N TYR A 103 6.89 -16.96 6.72
CA TYR A 103 6.54 -15.55 6.59
C TYR A 103 6.65 -14.77 7.92
N PHE A 104 6.16 -15.36 9.01
CA PHE A 104 6.10 -14.69 10.32
C PHE A 104 7.48 -14.50 10.96
N GLU A 105 8.48 -15.30 10.56
CA GLU A 105 9.90 -15.16 10.98
C GLU A 105 10.68 -14.09 10.17
N LEU A 106 10.06 -13.51 9.15
CA LEU A 106 10.68 -12.46 8.34
C LEU A 106 10.73 -11.12 9.09
N SER A 107 11.68 -10.25 8.70
CA SER A 107 11.66 -8.87 9.16
C SER A 107 10.42 -8.13 8.64
N LEU A 108 10.00 -7.06 9.32
CA LEU A 108 8.85 -6.26 8.92
C LEU A 108 8.94 -5.79 7.46
N ARG A 109 10.13 -5.39 7.02
CA ARG A 109 10.38 -5.00 5.63
C ARG A 109 10.18 -6.15 4.65
N GLN A 110 10.70 -7.33 4.98
CA GLN A 110 10.55 -8.52 4.14
C GLN A 110 9.10 -9.00 4.06
N LYS A 111 8.31 -8.83 5.13
CA LYS A 111 6.87 -9.12 5.15
C LYS A 111 6.12 -8.24 4.14
N VAL A 112 6.37 -6.94 4.17
CA VAL A 112 5.83 -5.98 3.19
C VAL A 112 6.28 -6.32 1.77
N ASP A 113 7.56 -6.65 1.58
CA ASP A 113 8.07 -7.05 0.27
C ASP A 113 7.35 -8.30 -0.26
N VAL A 114 7.13 -9.31 0.58
CA VAL A 114 6.41 -10.54 0.20
C VAL A 114 4.95 -10.28 -0.16
N LEU A 115 4.23 -9.48 0.63
CA LEU A 115 2.83 -9.14 0.32
C LEU A 115 2.73 -8.38 -0.99
N HIS A 116 3.62 -7.42 -1.21
CA HIS A 116 3.67 -6.69 -2.48
C HIS A 116 3.93 -7.62 -3.66
N ASP A 117 4.92 -8.51 -3.56
CA ASP A 117 5.22 -9.47 -4.62
C ASP A 117 4.03 -10.40 -4.91
N LEU A 118 3.25 -10.80 -3.88
CA LEU A 118 2.01 -11.57 -4.06
C LEU A 118 0.93 -10.76 -4.79
N CYS A 119 0.76 -9.46 -4.47
CA CYS A 119 -0.13 -8.57 -5.21
C CYS A 119 0.28 -8.50 -6.69
N ASP A 120 1.58 -8.38 -6.98
CA ASP A 120 2.09 -8.39 -8.36
C ASP A 120 1.78 -9.72 -9.08
N PHE A 121 1.96 -10.87 -8.40
CA PHE A 121 1.62 -12.17 -8.99
C PHE A 121 0.13 -12.33 -9.26
N ARG A 122 -0.73 -11.70 -8.44
CA ARG A 122 -2.18 -11.73 -8.63
C ARG A 122 -2.66 -11.00 -9.86
N LEU A 123 -1.90 -10.05 -10.39
CA LEU A 123 -2.25 -9.34 -11.63
C LEU A 123 -2.36 -10.28 -12.84
N GLU A 124 -1.72 -11.45 -12.78
CA GLU A 124 -1.81 -12.49 -13.82
C GLU A 124 -2.98 -13.48 -13.60
N SER A 125 -3.77 -13.32 -12.53
CA SER A 125 -4.88 -14.23 -12.20
C SER A 125 -6.16 -13.88 -12.97
N GLU A 126 -6.94 -14.91 -13.34
CA GLU A 126 -8.11 -14.75 -14.22
C GLU A 126 -9.22 -13.87 -13.64
N ASP A 127 -9.51 -14.00 -12.35
CA ASP A 127 -10.49 -13.23 -11.60
C ASP A 127 -10.11 -11.75 -11.48
N VAL A 128 -8.85 -11.45 -11.21
CA VAL A 128 -8.31 -10.08 -11.23
C VAL A 128 -8.42 -9.50 -12.64
N MET A 129 -8.01 -10.26 -13.66
CA MET A 129 -8.12 -9.85 -15.06
C MET A 129 -9.58 -9.60 -15.49
N GLU A 130 -10.55 -10.31 -14.91
CA GLU A 130 -11.97 -10.08 -15.15
C GLU A 130 -12.44 -8.75 -14.55
N VAL A 131 -12.05 -8.45 -13.31
CA VAL A 131 -12.32 -7.14 -12.68
C VAL A 131 -11.72 -6.02 -13.54
N LEU A 132 -10.49 -6.19 -14.02
CA LEU A 132 -9.82 -5.20 -14.88
C LEU A 132 -10.57 -4.96 -16.20
N LYS A 133 -11.15 -5.99 -16.83
CA LYS A 133 -11.94 -5.84 -18.08
C LYS A 133 -13.18 -4.98 -17.92
N GLY A 134 -13.74 -4.93 -16.70
CA GLY A 134 -14.93 -4.15 -16.38
C GLY A 134 -14.67 -2.65 -16.16
N HIS A 135 -13.40 -2.24 -16.12
CA HIS A 135 -13.00 -0.88 -15.78
C HIS A 135 -12.15 -0.27 -16.90
N ASP A 136 -12.26 1.05 -17.07
CA ASP A 136 -11.26 1.79 -17.85
C ASP A 136 -9.95 1.78 -17.05
N GLY A 137 -8.84 1.36 -17.67
CA GLY A 137 -7.55 1.22 -16.98
C GLY A 137 -7.09 2.53 -16.35
N ASP A 138 -7.48 3.67 -16.93
CA ASP A 138 -7.21 5.01 -16.42
C ASP A 138 -7.95 5.32 -15.12
N ASN A 139 -9.10 4.67 -14.86
CA ASN A 139 -9.88 4.86 -13.62
C ASN A 139 -9.36 4.04 -12.43
N MET A 140 -8.43 3.11 -12.64
CA MET A 140 -7.89 2.25 -11.57
C MET A 140 -6.52 2.73 -11.05
N ARG A 141 -5.87 3.64 -11.80
CA ARG A 141 -4.57 4.18 -11.45
C ARG A 141 -4.71 5.28 -10.40
N VAL A 142 -3.86 5.24 -9.39
CA VAL A 142 -3.71 6.38 -8.47
C VAL A 142 -2.96 7.47 -9.21
N GLU A 143 -3.62 8.61 -9.41
CA GLU A 143 -3.00 9.80 -9.97
C GLU A 143 -2.43 10.69 -8.84
N PRO A 144 -1.28 11.36 -9.08
CA PRO A 144 -0.72 12.25 -8.09
C PRO A 144 -1.66 13.43 -7.84
N LEU A 145 -1.79 13.82 -6.58
CA LEU A 145 -2.55 14.99 -6.16
C LEU A 145 -1.94 16.29 -6.70
N GLY A 146 -0.61 16.32 -6.79
CA GLY A 146 0.13 17.45 -7.33
C GLY A 146 1.63 17.35 -7.04
N HIS A 147 2.36 18.41 -7.37
CA HIS A 147 3.79 18.52 -7.10
C HIS A 147 4.15 19.93 -6.62
N ASP A 148 5.22 20.05 -5.83
CA ASP A 148 5.75 21.33 -5.37
C ASP A 148 6.82 21.90 -6.31
N VAL A 149 7.40 23.05 -5.94
CA VAL A 149 8.50 23.69 -6.68
C VAL A 149 9.80 22.88 -6.67
N ASN A 150 9.98 22.00 -5.69
CA ASN A 150 11.16 21.15 -5.56
C ASN A 150 11.04 19.84 -6.35
N GLY A 151 9.88 19.56 -6.95
CA GLY A 151 9.58 18.33 -7.67
C GLY A 151 9.14 17.17 -6.76
N ILE A 152 8.81 17.46 -5.50
CA ILE A 152 8.17 16.49 -4.61
C ILE A 152 6.77 16.21 -5.14
N THR A 153 6.41 14.93 -5.27
CA THR A 153 5.09 14.51 -5.73
C THR A 153 4.23 14.08 -4.55
N TYR A 154 2.99 14.56 -4.49
CA TYR A 154 2.03 14.23 -3.44
C TYR A 154 1.03 13.20 -3.95
N TRP A 155 0.85 12.13 -3.19
CA TRP A 155 0.04 10.97 -3.55
C TRP A 155 -1.00 10.72 -2.46
N TYR A 156 -2.27 10.95 -2.79
CA TYR A 156 -3.37 10.63 -1.90
C TYR A 156 -3.75 9.16 -2.05
N PHE A 157 -3.76 8.45 -0.93
CA PHE A 157 -4.32 7.12 -0.81
C PHE A 157 -5.48 7.21 0.18
N TYR A 158 -6.52 6.42 -0.05
CA TYR A 158 -7.80 6.41 0.67
C TYR A 158 -7.79 6.86 2.14
N GLY A 159 -8.94 7.35 2.60
CA GLY A 159 -9.10 7.78 3.98
C GLY A 159 -8.43 9.14 4.19
N THR A 160 -7.44 9.19 5.06
CA THR A 160 -6.75 10.45 5.41
C THR A 160 -5.30 10.47 4.97
N ARG A 161 -4.86 9.51 4.14
CA ARG A 161 -3.45 9.25 3.87
C ARG A 161 -2.92 10.06 2.70
N LEU A 162 -2.00 10.97 2.99
CA LEU A 162 -1.21 11.65 1.97
C LEU A 162 0.26 11.27 2.11
N TYR A 163 0.87 10.86 1.02
CA TYR A 163 2.29 10.54 0.92
C TYR A 163 3.00 11.57 0.05
N GLN A 164 4.27 11.79 0.34
CA GLN A 164 5.18 12.52 -0.53
C GLN A 164 6.26 11.59 -1.08
N GLU A 165 6.64 11.80 -2.33
CA GLU A 165 7.74 11.14 -3.01
C GLU A 165 8.82 12.16 -3.35
N ASP A 166 10.04 11.92 -2.87
CA ASP A 166 11.22 12.71 -3.26
C ASP A 166 11.42 12.63 -4.79
N PRO A 167 11.80 13.73 -5.46
CA PRO A 167 12.04 13.73 -6.90
C PRO A 167 13.08 12.68 -7.28
N PRO A 168 12.97 12.07 -8.48
CA PRO A 168 13.97 11.12 -8.94
C PRO A 168 15.36 11.79 -8.94
N PRO A 169 16.43 11.04 -8.65
CA PRO A 169 17.79 11.58 -8.71
C PRO A 169 18.01 12.20 -10.08
N LYS A 170 18.45 13.47 -10.12
CA LYS A 170 18.82 14.12 -11.38
C LYS A 170 19.89 13.26 -12.05
N GLU A 171 19.61 12.75 -13.25
CA GLU A 171 20.65 12.10 -14.04
C GLU A 171 21.79 13.12 -14.25
N PRO A 172 23.05 12.77 -13.96
CA PRO A 172 24.15 13.70 -14.23
C PRO A 172 24.22 13.92 -15.75
N GLU A 173 24.02 15.16 -16.19
CA GLU A 173 23.95 15.52 -17.62
C GLU A 173 25.22 15.13 -18.40
N GLU A 174 26.37 14.95 -17.75
CA GLU A 174 27.58 14.45 -18.41
C GLU A 174 28.39 13.60 -17.43
N GLU A 175 28.31 12.27 -17.56
CA GLU A 175 29.42 11.30 -17.50
C GLU A 175 28.90 9.89 -17.18
N LYS A 176 29.32 8.93 -18.02
CA LYS A 176 29.01 7.48 -17.93
C LYS A 176 29.67 6.82 -16.72
N SER A 177 29.41 7.29 -15.51
CA SER A 177 29.71 6.57 -14.28
C SER A 177 28.42 5.98 -13.73
N LYS A 178 28.48 4.72 -13.27
CA LYS A 178 27.35 3.98 -12.72
C LYS A 178 26.88 4.66 -11.41
N ALA A 179 26.13 5.75 -11.52
CA ALA A 179 25.46 6.36 -10.40
C ALA A 179 24.50 5.30 -9.83
N LYS A 180 24.67 4.96 -8.55
CA LYS A 180 23.69 4.14 -7.84
C LYS A 180 22.37 4.90 -7.91
N ILE A 181 21.39 4.36 -8.63
CA ILE A 181 20.01 4.82 -8.60
C ILE A 181 19.59 4.72 -7.13
N VAL A 182 19.56 5.87 -6.44
CA VAL A 182 18.99 5.95 -5.10
C VAL A 182 17.49 5.89 -5.31
N PRO A 183 16.79 4.88 -4.78
CA PRO A 183 15.35 4.82 -4.94
C PRO A 183 14.72 6.06 -4.31
N SER A 184 13.74 6.66 -5.00
CA SER A 184 12.95 7.78 -4.48
C SER A 184 12.40 7.41 -3.10
N ARG A 185 12.55 8.33 -2.16
CA ARG A 185 12.15 8.11 -0.77
C ARG A 185 10.71 8.56 -0.60
N TRP A 186 9.92 7.73 0.07
CA TRP A 186 8.51 8.01 0.33
C TRP A 186 8.30 8.25 1.81
N HIS A 187 7.39 9.16 2.18
CA HIS A 187 6.93 9.31 3.56
C HIS A 187 5.50 9.80 3.59
N MET A 188 4.73 9.32 4.55
CA MET A 188 3.43 9.87 4.86
C MET A 188 3.57 11.27 5.47
N VAL A 189 2.83 12.23 4.91
CA VAL A 189 2.80 13.63 5.35
C VAL A 189 1.48 14.02 6.01
N CYS A 190 0.38 13.32 5.69
CA CYS A 190 -0.89 13.53 6.38
C CYS A 190 -1.54 12.20 6.75
N CYS A 191 -2.03 12.12 7.99
CA CYS A 191 -2.93 11.08 8.46
C CYS A 191 -4.04 11.61 9.40
N THR A 192 -3.95 12.86 9.83
CA THR A 192 -4.93 13.54 10.69
C THR A 192 -5.42 14.84 10.05
N LEU A 193 -6.58 15.34 10.50
CA LEU A 193 -7.09 16.64 10.06
C LEU A 193 -6.08 17.76 10.31
N GLU A 194 -5.35 17.71 11.43
CA GLU A 194 -4.33 18.69 11.76
C GLU A 194 -3.17 18.68 10.74
N ASP A 195 -2.72 17.49 10.30
CA ASP A 195 -1.68 17.40 9.27
C ASP A 195 -2.13 18.03 7.94
N TRP A 196 -3.37 17.78 7.54
CA TRP A 196 -3.95 18.37 6.32
C TRP A 196 -4.07 19.89 6.43
N GLN A 197 -4.47 20.41 7.59
CA GLN A 197 -4.53 21.85 7.86
C GLN A 197 -3.14 22.48 7.82
N ASN A 198 -2.15 21.83 8.44
CA ASN A 198 -0.76 22.29 8.45
C ASN A 198 -0.17 22.31 7.03
N LEU A 199 -0.45 21.29 6.21
CA LEU A 199 0.00 21.25 4.82
C LEU A 199 -0.68 22.34 3.96
N ALA A 200 -1.96 22.60 4.17
CA ALA A 200 -2.65 23.68 3.50
C ALA A 200 -2.04 25.05 3.86
N GLU A 201 -1.75 25.29 5.14
CA GLU A 201 -1.13 26.54 5.59
C GLU A 201 0.29 26.70 5.00
N PHE A 202 1.04 25.60 4.85
CA PHE A 202 2.36 25.62 4.21
C PHE A 202 2.32 26.16 2.76
N PHE A 203 1.30 25.81 1.98
CA PHE A 203 1.18 26.26 0.58
C PHE A 203 0.38 27.56 0.37
N LYS A 204 -0.27 28.07 1.41
CA LYS A 204 -1.24 29.19 1.33
C LYS A 204 -0.69 30.47 0.71
N GLU A 205 0.55 30.82 1.03
CA GLU A 205 1.20 32.04 0.53
C GLU A 205 2.14 31.77 -0.66
N SER A 206 2.13 30.55 -1.21
CA SER A 206 2.99 30.24 -2.35
C SER A 206 2.58 31.04 -3.57
N GLU A 207 3.57 31.60 -4.27
CA GLU A 207 3.39 32.26 -5.57
C GLU A 207 3.52 31.28 -6.76
N VAL A 208 3.92 30.02 -6.50
CA VAL A 208 4.20 29.01 -7.53
C VAL A 208 2.90 28.41 -8.06
N LYS A 209 2.77 28.31 -9.39
CA LYS A 209 1.53 27.88 -10.05
C LYS A 209 1.08 26.46 -9.64
N CYS A 210 1.99 25.49 -9.57
CA CYS A 210 1.67 24.11 -9.17
C CYS A 210 1.26 24.02 -7.69
N GLU A 211 1.99 24.71 -6.80
CA GLU A 211 1.66 24.76 -5.38
C GLU A 211 0.32 25.47 -5.11
N LYS A 212 0.01 26.53 -5.86
CA LYS A 212 -1.33 27.17 -5.82
C LYS A 212 -2.45 26.26 -6.28
N ALA A 213 -2.17 25.33 -7.20
CA ALA A 213 -3.16 24.32 -7.62
C ALA A 213 -3.33 23.26 -6.53
N LEU A 214 -2.23 22.75 -5.99
CA LEU A 214 -2.23 21.80 -4.88
C LEU A 214 -2.95 22.36 -3.64
N TYR A 215 -2.66 23.61 -3.26
CA TYR A 215 -3.34 24.31 -2.16
C TYR A 215 -4.86 24.34 -2.37
N ARG A 216 -5.32 24.71 -3.57
CA ARG A 216 -6.74 24.76 -3.90
C ARG A 216 -7.38 23.38 -3.76
N THR A 217 -6.79 22.35 -4.36
CA THR A 217 -7.29 20.98 -4.22
C THR A 217 -7.37 20.57 -2.75
N ILE A 218 -6.33 20.82 -1.95
CA ILE A 218 -6.34 20.49 -0.52
C ILE A 218 -7.49 21.20 0.22
N VAL A 219 -7.70 22.49 -0.02
CA VAL A 219 -8.68 23.32 0.72
C VAL A 219 -10.11 23.12 0.24
N GLU A 220 -10.31 23.00 -1.06
CA GLU A 220 -11.62 22.96 -1.69
C GLU A 220 -12.17 21.52 -1.71
N ASP A 221 -11.32 20.53 -1.97
CA ASP A 221 -11.76 19.15 -2.22
C ASP A 221 -11.52 18.19 -1.04
N PHE A 222 -10.44 18.37 -0.27
CA PHE A 222 -10.04 17.41 0.77
C PHE A 222 -10.43 17.85 2.18
N LEU A 223 -9.99 19.04 2.62
CA LEU A 223 -10.21 19.52 3.99
C LEU A 223 -11.67 19.49 4.48
N PRO A 224 -12.68 19.80 3.64
CA PRO A 224 -14.08 19.68 4.03
C PRO A 224 -14.53 18.23 4.30
N GLU A 225 -13.92 17.26 3.62
CA GLU A 225 -14.31 15.84 3.67
C GLU A 225 -13.53 15.03 4.71
N ILE A 226 -12.30 15.43 5.07
CA ILE A 226 -11.49 14.73 6.08
C ILE A 226 -12.27 14.44 7.38
N PRO A 227 -13.05 15.39 7.97
CA PRO A 227 -13.83 15.10 9.18
C PRO A 227 -14.91 14.03 8.96
N ASN A 228 -15.56 14.01 7.80
CA ASN A 228 -16.58 13.02 7.45
C ASN A 228 -15.94 11.63 7.34
N ILE A 229 -14.82 11.54 6.63
CA ILE A 229 -14.06 10.30 6.44
C ILE A 229 -13.62 9.71 7.80
N VAL A 230 -13.12 10.56 8.70
CA VAL A 230 -12.73 10.12 10.05
C VAL A 230 -13.94 9.64 10.85
N ALA A 231 -15.08 10.34 10.78
CA ALA A 231 -16.29 9.95 11.48
C ALA A 231 -16.86 8.62 10.97
N GLU A 232 -16.94 8.45 9.65
CA GLU A 232 -17.40 7.20 9.01
C GLU A 232 -16.54 6.01 9.43
N ARG A 233 -15.22 6.18 9.45
CA ARG A 233 -14.30 5.13 9.89
C ARG A 233 -14.54 4.73 11.35
N VAL A 234 -14.66 5.70 12.25
CA VAL A 234 -14.94 5.44 13.68
C VAL A 234 -16.29 4.74 13.84
N SER A 235 -17.32 5.16 13.10
CA SER A 235 -18.62 4.49 13.11
C SER A 235 -18.54 3.04 12.62
N SER A 236 -17.78 2.76 11.56
CA SER A 236 -17.56 1.40 11.06
C SER A 236 -16.85 0.52 12.09
N ILE A 237 -15.78 1.01 12.72
CA ILE A 237 -15.05 0.25 13.77
C ILE A 237 -15.98 -0.07 14.94
N LEU A 238 -16.72 0.92 15.44
CA LEU A 238 -17.65 0.73 16.56
C LEU A 238 -18.78 -0.23 16.21
N TYR A 239 -19.29 -0.19 14.98
CA TYR A 239 -20.31 -1.11 14.51
C TYR A 239 -19.81 -2.56 14.58
N TRP A 240 -18.60 -2.83 14.08
CA TRP A 240 -18.03 -4.17 14.10
C TRP A 240 -17.70 -4.65 15.52
N GLN A 241 -17.20 -3.78 16.40
CA GLN A 241 -16.94 -4.11 17.80
C GLN A 241 -18.20 -4.51 18.59
N ILE A 242 -19.38 -4.01 18.21
CA ILE A 242 -20.65 -4.37 18.87
C ILE A 242 -21.16 -5.75 18.40
N GLN A 243 -20.80 -6.19 17.19
CA GLN A 243 -21.28 -7.44 16.60
C GLN A 243 -20.35 -8.64 16.85
N SER A 244 -19.08 -8.40 17.21
CA SER A 244 -18.05 -9.40 17.56
C SER A 244 -18.10 -9.81 19.03
#